data_AF-A0AA37UWS3-F1
#
_entry.id   AF-A0AA37UWS3-F1
#
_cell.length_a   1.000
_cell.length_b   1.000
_cell.length_c   1.000
_cell.angle_alpha   90.00
_cell.angle_beta   90.00
_cell.angle_gamma   90.00
#
_symmetry.space_group_name_H-M   'P 1'
#
loop_
_entity.id
_entity.type
_entity.pdbx_description
1 polymer ?
#
loop_
_entity_poly.entity_id
_entity_poly.type
_entity_poly.pdbx_seq_one_letter_code
_entity_poly.pdbx_strand_id
1 'polypeptide(L)'
;MTEPTDFELLELATPYALHAVSDEERADIDRQIAGAPPSVAAAFTEEVRAVRETMAVVSASTITEPPAHLRAAVLAITASNQPNHQRRWRTTVLVSVAAAIVAGLTAFGVQTLLRPTPTRSVAEQVMAAPDVRTVSRPLANGTATVVFSRDRGAGVLVMNNVPPPTPGTVYQMWLIDAKGPTSAGTMGTTAVSPSTTATLTNLGKSTALAFTVEPGAGSPQPTSPILATLPLS
;
A
#
# COMPACT_ATOMS: atom_id res chain seq x y z
N MET A 1 -8.88 -25.04 30.66
CA MET A 1 -8.45 -24.25 29.50
C MET A 1 -9.57 -24.33 28.51
N THR A 2 -10.34 -23.26 28.39
CA THR A 2 -11.36 -23.10 27.36
C THR A 2 -10.63 -22.85 26.05
N GLU A 3 -10.90 -23.66 25.02
CA GLU A 3 -10.45 -23.39 23.65
C GLU A 3 -10.93 -21.98 23.28
N PRO A 4 -10.03 -21.08 22.83
CA PRO A 4 -10.45 -19.75 22.42
C PRO A 4 -11.37 -19.86 21.22
N THR A 5 -12.43 -19.06 21.22
CA THR A 5 -13.37 -18.98 20.11
C THR A 5 -12.67 -18.41 18.87
N ASP A 6 -13.16 -18.74 17.66
CA ASP A 6 -12.60 -18.24 16.39
C ASP A 6 -12.41 -16.71 16.37
N PHE A 7 -13.27 -15.99 17.08
CA PHE A 7 -13.20 -14.53 17.23
C PHE A 7 -12.05 -14.09 18.14
N GLU A 8 -11.83 -14.76 19.27
CA GLU A 8 -10.71 -14.49 20.18
C GLU A 8 -9.35 -14.76 19.51
N LEU A 9 -9.26 -15.76 18.63
CA LEU A 9 -8.04 -16.02 17.87
C LEU A 9 -7.68 -14.87 16.93
N LEU A 10 -8.68 -14.22 16.31
CA LEU A 10 -8.44 -13.08 15.43
C LEU A 10 -8.01 -11.82 16.20
N GLU A 11 -8.47 -11.62 17.42
CA GLU A 11 -8.02 -10.50 18.27
C GLU A 11 -6.52 -10.58 18.59
N LEU A 12 -5.95 -11.80 18.62
CA LEU A 12 -4.53 -12.04 18.85
C LEU A 12 -3.65 -11.71 17.64
N ALA A 13 -4.21 -11.49 16.45
CA ALA A 13 -3.45 -11.26 15.21
C ALA A 13 -2.56 -10.01 15.31
N THR A 14 -3.07 -8.91 15.89
CA THR A 14 -2.31 -7.66 16.04
C THR A 14 -1.14 -7.80 17.02
N PRO A 15 -1.33 -8.25 18.29
CA PRO A 15 -0.20 -8.43 19.21
C PRO A 15 0.78 -9.50 18.70
N TYR A 16 0.31 -10.54 18.02
CA TYR A 16 1.18 -11.51 17.35
C TYR A 16 2.04 -10.86 16.26
N ALA A 17 1.44 -10.05 15.39
CA ALA A 17 2.13 -9.38 14.29
C ALA A 17 3.19 -8.39 14.76
N LEU A 18 2.94 -7.70 15.87
CA LEU A 18 3.86 -6.75 16.51
C LEU A 18 4.95 -7.42 17.37
N HIS A 19 4.97 -8.76 17.43
CA HIS A 19 5.82 -9.51 18.36
C HIS A 19 5.61 -9.11 19.84
N ALA A 20 4.39 -8.68 20.19
CA ALA A 20 3.98 -8.24 21.52
C ALA A 20 3.37 -9.36 22.38
N VAL A 21 3.59 -10.61 21.99
CA VAL A 21 3.22 -11.84 22.72
C VAL A 21 4.49 -12.56 23.19
N SER A 22 4.38 -13.30 24.29
CA SER A 22 5.48 -14.15 24.77
C SER A 22 5.78 -15.30 23.79
N ASP A 23 6.96 -15.93 23.90
CA ASP A 23 7.30 -17.07 23.04
C ASP A 23 6.40 -18.29 23.32
N GLU A 24 5.95 -18.48 24.56
CA GLU A 24 5.00 -19.54 24.94
C GLU A 24 3.63 -19.29 24.30
N GLU A 25 3.11 -18.07 24.41
CA GLU A 25 1.84 -17.66 23.82
C GLU A 25 1.89 -17.69 22.29
N ARG A 26 3.01 -17.32 21.67
CA ARG A 26 3.21 -17.46 20.22
C ARG A 26 3.11 -18.91 19.78
N ALA A 27 3.77 -19.83 20.48
CA ALA A 27 3.71 -21.25 20.16
C ALA A 27 2.31 -21.83 20.33
N ASP A 28 1.52 -21.30 21.26
CA ASP A 28 0.12 -21.68 21.46
C ASP A 28 -0.78 -21.14 20.35
N ILE A 29 -0.61 -19.87 19.95
CA ILE A 29 -1.29 -19.26 18.80
C ILE A 29 -0.98 -20.04 17.51
N ASP A 30 0.30 -20.36 17.25
CA ASP A 30 0.71 -21.13 16.07
C ASP A 30 0.04 -22.51 16.05
N ARG A 31 -0.09 -23.17 17.21
CA ARG A 31 -0.77 -24.47 17.32
C ARG A 31 -2.27 -24.36 17.06
N GLN A 32 -2.91 -23.30 17.57
CA GLN A 32 -4.33 -23.04 17.36
C GLN A 32 -4.64 -22.74 15.89
N ILE A 33 -3.83 -21.90 15.23
CA ILE A 33 -3.98 -21.60 13.79
C ILE A 33 -3.82 -22.86 12.94
N ALA A 34 -2.87 -23.74 13.29
CA ALA A 34 -2.67 -24.99 12.58
C ALA A 34 -3.86 -25.96 12.67
N GLY A 35 -4.67 -25.86 13.74
CA GLY A 35 -5.90 -26.64 13.93
C GLY A 35 -7.19 -25.94 13.48
N ALA A 36 -7.14 -24.65 13.17
CA ALA A 36 -8.30 -23.83 12.87
C ALA A 36 -8.88 -24.11 11.46
N PRO A 37 -10.18 -23.78 11.23
CA PRO A 37 -10.74 -23.81 9.89
C PRO A 37 -9.94 -22.96 8.90
N PRO A 38 -9.81 -23.35 7.62
CA PRO A 38 -9.01 -22.61 6.63
C PRO A 38 -9.42 -21.13 6.48
N SER A 39 -10.71 -20.81 6.64
CA SER A 39 -11.21 -19.44 6.60
C SER A 39 -10.69 -18.59 7.75
N VAL A 40 -10.58 -19.16 8.95
CA VAL A 40 -10.08 -18.48 10.15
C VAL A 40 -8.57 -18.27 10.05
N ALA A 41 -7.83 -19.30 9.65
CA ALA A 41 -6.38 -19.18 9.42
C ALA A 41 -6.04 -18.15 8.33
N ALA A 42 -6.84 -18.10 7.25
CA ALA A 42 -6.67 -17.09 6.19
C ALA A 42 -6.96 -15.67 6.71
N ALA A 43 -8.04 -15.48 7.48
CA ALA A 43 -8.37 -14.19 8.08
C ALA A 43 -7.28 -13.73 9.06
N PHE A 44 -6.77 -14.62 9.92
CA PHE A 44 -5.67 -14.31 10.83
C PHE A 44 -4.40 -13.88 10.07
N THR A 45 -4.03 -14.64 9.04
CA THR A 45 -2.85 -14.35 8.21
C THR A 45 -2.98 -12.99 7.51
N GLU A 46 -4.17 -12.66 7.04
CA GLU A 46 -4.45 -11.39 6.37
C GLU A 46 -4.32 -10.20 7.34
N GLU A 47 -4.83 -10.31 8.56
CA GLU A 47 -4.66 -9.30 9.60
C GLU A 47 -3.19 -9.14 9.99
N VAL A 48 -2.46 -10.24 10.19
CA VAL A 48 -1.01 -10.20 10.47
C VAL A 48 -0.24 -9.52 9.34
N ARG A 49 -0.60 -9.81 8.08
CA ARG A 49 0.01 -9.19 6.90
C ARG A 49 -0.24 -7.69 6.90
N ALA A 50 -1.49 -7.25 7.10
CA ALA A 50 -1.86 -5.83 7.10
C ALA A 50 -1.10 -5.02 8.17
N VAL A 51 -0.98 -5.58 9.38
CA VAL A 51 -0.22 -4.96 10.48
C VAL A 51 1.27 -4.89 10.14
N ARG A 52 1.87 -5.96 9.62
CA ARG A 52 3.30 -5.98 9.23
C ARG A 52 3.62 -5.02 8.09
N GLU A 53 2.74 -4.90 7.10
CA GLU A 53 2.89 -3.91 6.02
C GLU A 53 2.85 -2.49 6.56
N THR A 54 1.96 -2.20 7.51
CA THR A 54 1.90 -0.90 8.18
C THR A 54 3.20 -0.63 8.94
N MET A 55 3.69 -1.60 9.72
CA MET A 55 4.95 -1.44 10.47
C MET A 55 6.17 -1.31 9.56
N ALA A 56 6.17 -1.92 8.38
CA ALA A 56 7.22 -1.73 7.39
C ALA A 56 7.29 -0.28 6.91
N VAL A 57 6.15 0.38 6.68
CA VAL A 57 6.10 1.81 6.35
C VAL A 57 6.60 2.66 7.52
N VAL A 58 6.18 2.34 8.75
CA VAL A 58 6.61 3.07 9.97
C VAL A 58 8.13 2.95 10.19
N SER A 59 8.76 1.83 9.81
CA SER A 59 10.21 1.60 10.01
C SER A 59 11.11 2.66 9.35
N ALA A 60 10.63 3.33 8.30
CA ALA A 60 11.35 4.41 7.64
C ALA A 60 11.59 5.61 8.57
N SER A 61 10.74 5.80 9.59
CA SER A 61 10.88 6.89 10.58
C SER A 61 12.02 6.67 11.58
N THR A 62 12.49 5.43 11.74
CA THR A 62 13.52 5.04 12.72
C THR A 62 14.82 4.58 12.06
N ILE A 63 15.08 5.03 10.83
CA ILE A 63 16.25 4.59 10.06
C ILE A 63 17.56 5.05 10.70
N THR A 64 18.53 4.13 10.76
CA THR A 64 19.90 4.40 11.21
C THR A 64 20.87 3.66 10.29
N GLU A 65 21.98 4.32 9.93
CA GLU A 65 22.99 3.72 9.03
C GLU A 65 23.76 2.60 9.77
N PRO A 66 23.75 1.35 9.26
CA PRO A 66 24.51 0.28 9.87
C PRO A 66 26.02 0.41 9.60
N PRO A 67 26.89 -0.08 10.51
CA PRO A 67 28.33 -0.14 10.25
C PRO A 67 28.69 -0.90 8.96
N ALA A 68 29.60 -0.34 8.15
CA ALA A 68 29.96 -0.88 6.83
C ALA A 68 30.45 -2.35 6.84
N HIS A 69 31.05 -2.80 7.95
CA HIS A 69 31.53 -4.18 8.09
C HIS A 69 30.39 -5.21 8.14
N LEU A 70 29.19 -4.83 8.59
CA LEU A 70 28.04 -5.74 8.65
C LEU A 70 27.61 -6.21 7.26
N ARG A 71 27.71 -5.33 6.25
CA ARG A 71 27.41 -5.71 4.86
C ARG A 71 28.32 -6.82 4.38
N ALA A 72 29.62 -6.70 4.61
CA ALA A 72 30.59 -7.73 4.23
C ALA A 72 30.36 -9.04 4.99
N ALA A 73 30.05 -8.96 6.29
CA ALA A 73 29.76 -10.13 7.12
C ALA A 73 28.50 -10.89 6.65
N VAL A 74 27.40 -10.20 6.36
CA VAL A 74 26.15 -10.82 5.87
C VAL A 74 26.36 -11.45 4.49
N LEU A 75 27.05 -10.77 3.58
CA LEU A 75 27.35 -11.32 2.25
C LEU A 75 28.23 -12.58 2.34
N ALA A 76 29.20 -12.59 3.26
CA ALA A 76 30.05 -13.76 3.48
C ALA A 76 29.24 -14.98 3.96
N ILE A 77 28.28 -14.80 4.90
CA ILE A 77 27.40 -15.87 5.39
C ILE A 77 26.61 -16.50 4.24
N THR A 78 26.05 -15.69 3.33
CA THR A 78 25.29 -16.19 2.18
C THR A 78 26.16 -16.92 1.16
N ALA A 79 27.40 -16.48 0.96
CA ALA A 79 28.37 -17.13 0.06
C ALA A 79 28.85 -18.48 0.61
N SER A 80 29.03 -18.60 1.93
CA SER A 80 29.38 -19.87 2.58
C SER A 80 28.26 -20.92 2.56
N ASN A 81 27.02 -20.51 2.30
CA ASN A 81 25.86 -21.40 2.23
C ASN A 81 25.52 -21.86 0.80
N GLN A 82 26.34 -21.53 -0.21
CA GLN A 82 26.20 -22.15 -1.52
C GLN A 82 26.61 -23.62 -1.42
N PRO A 83 25.70 -24.58 -1.69
CA PRO A 83 26.06 -25.99 -1.67
C PRO A 83 27.13 -26.20 -2.73
N ASN A 84 28.30 -26.67 -2.29
CA ASN A 84 29.45 -26.98 -3.12
C ASN A 84 29.14 -28.21 -4.00
N HIS A 85 28.29 -28.03 -5.02
CA HIS A 85 27.98 -29.05 -6.03
C HIS A 85 29.01 -29.07 -7.18
N GLN A 86 30.15 -28.37 -7.04
CA GLN A 86 31.17 -28.29 -8.08
C GLN A 86 32.47 -28.97 -7.67
N ARG A 87 32.43 -30.26 -7.33
CA ARG A 87 33.68 -31.05 -7.26
C ARG A 87 33.50 -32.54 -7.51
N ARG A 88 32.86 -32.94 -8.60
CA ARG A 88 33.00 -34.26 -9.23
C ARG A 88 32.21 -34.27 -10.54
N TRP A 89 32.81 -33.74 -11.60
CA TRP A 89 32.61 -34.16 -13.00
C TRP A 89 33.47 -33.27 -13.89
N ARG A 90 34.77 -33.54 -13.84
CA ARG A 90 35.65 -33.30 -14.97
C ARG A 90 36.05 -34.66 -15.51
N THR A 91 35.39 -35.08 -16.57
CA THR A 91 36.00 -35.77 -17.72
C THR A 91 35.00 -35.79 -18.88
N THR A 92 35.35 -35.01 -19.92
CA THR A 92 35.01 -35.21 -21.35
C THR A 92 33.53 -34.95 -21.72
N VAL A 93 33.16 -34.08 -22.66
CA VAL A 93 33.64 -33.91 -24.04
C VAL A 93 33.43 -32.46 -24.50
N LEU A 94 34.43 -31.93 -25.20
CA LEU A 94 34.39 -30.71 -25.99
C LEU A 94 33.50 -30.90 -27.23
N VAL A 95 32.45 -30.09 -27.42
CA VAL A 95 31.90 -29.76 -28.75
C VAL A 95 31.40 -28.32 -28.74
N SER A 96 32.20 -27.45 -29.38
CA SER A 96 31.86 -26.21 -30.11
C SER A 96 30.65 -25.36 -29.69
N VAL A 97 30.90 -24.11 -29.26
CA VAL A 97 30.19 -22.92 -29.77
C VAL A 97 31.17 -21.74 -29.83
N ALA A 98 31.70 -21.49 -31.03
CA ALA A 98 32.52 -20.32 -31.34
C ALA A 98 31.67 -19.05 -31.61
N ALA A 99 30.53 -18.87 -30.94
CA ALA A 99 29.61 -17.77 -31.25
C ALA A 99 28.70 -17.39 -30.06
N ALA A 100 29.26 -16.92 -28.96
CA ALA A 100 28.44 -16.29 -27.90
C ALA A 100 29.20 -15.33 -26.96
N ILE A 101 30.42 -14.90 -27.29
CA ILE A 101 31.24 -14.12 -26.34
C ILE A 101 31.04 -12.60 -26.49
N VAL A 102 30.34 -12.11 -27.52
CA VAL A 102 30.11 -10.66 -27.70
C VAL A 102 28.71 -10.19 -27.24
N ALA A 103 27.72 -11.08 -27.10
CA ALA A 103 26.35 -10.67 -26.74
C ALA A 103 26.09 -10.57 -25.23
N GLY A 104 26.93 -11.16 -24.38
CA GLY A 104 26.72 -11.19 -22.92
C GLY A 104 27.21 -9.95 -22.17
N LEU A 105 28.19 -9.21 -22.73
CA LEU A 105 28.81 -8.07 -22.04
C LEU A 105 28.13 -6.72 -22.34
N THR A 106 27.27 -6.63 -23.36
CA THR A 106 26.48 -5.41 -23.64
C THR A 106 25.14 -5.39 -22.89
N ALA A 107 24.53 -6.54 -22.63
CA ALA A 107 23.19 -6.61 -22.03
C ALA A 107 23.16 -6.25 -20.53
N PHE A 108 24.26 -6.46 -19.78
CA PHE A 108 24.27 -6.19 -18.34
C PHE A 108 24.75 -4.78 -17.98
N GLY A 109 25.54 -4.13 -18.84
CA GLY A 109 26.02 -2.76 -18.64
C GLY A 109 24.97 -1.68 -18.92
N VAL A 110 23.95 -1.99 -19.75
CA VAL A 110 22.89 -1.04 -20.12
C VAL A 110 21.73 -1.07 -19.11
N GLN A 111 21.50 -2.20 -18.41
CA GLN A 111 20.34 -2.36 -17.53
C GLN A 111 20.42 -1.53 -16.24
N THR A 112 21.61 -1.15 -15.78
CA THR A 112 21.78 -0.29 -14.59
C THR A 112 21.60 1.20 -14.88
N LEU A 113 21.72 1.61 -16.15
CA LEU A 113 21.45 2.99 -16.60
C LEU A 113 19.95 3.25 -16.85
N LEU A 114 19.14 2.17 -16.93
CA LEU A 114 17.70 2.22 -17.17
C LEU A 114 16.87 1.79 -15.95
N ARG A 115 17.45 1.79 -14.74
CA ARG A 115 16.60 1.69 -13.54
C ARG A 115 15.76 2.97 -13.46
N PRO A 116 14.43 2.89 -13.63
CA PRO A 116 13.58 4.02 -13.32
C PRO A 116 13.81 4.30 -11.83
N THR A 117 14.17 5.52 -11.47
CA THR A 117 14.07 5.98 -10.09
C THR A 117 12.69 5.55 -9.59
N PRO A 118 12.55 4.88 -8.43
CA PRO A 118 11.23 4.57 -7.91
C PRO A 118 10.49 5.90 -7.77
N THR A 119 9.52 6.13 -8.66
CA THR A 119 8.70 7.33 -8.63
C THR A 119 7.91 7.23 -7.34
N ARG A 120 8.28 8.04 -6.33
CA ARG A 120 7.58 8.08 -5.05
C ARG A 120 6.08 8.14 -5.29
N SER A 121 5.32 7.35 -4.54
CA SER A 121 3.85 7.37 -4.67
C SER A 121 3.31 8.77 -4.38
N VAL A 122 2.14 9.12 -4.95
CA VAL A 122 1.51 10.43 -4.69
C VAL A 122 1.31 10.66 -3.19
N ALA A 123 0.93 9.61 -2.45
CA ALA A 123 0.78 9.66 -1.01
C ALA A 123 2.10 9.99 -0.28
N GLU A 124 3.20 9.36 -0.68
CA GLU A 124 4.53 9.62 -0.12
C GLU A 124 5.02 11.05 -0.44
N GLN A 125 4.74 11.54 -1.66
CA GLN A 125 5.09 12.91 -2.05
C GLN A 125 4.32 13.95 -1.25
N VAL A 126 3.04 13.71 -0.99
CA VAL A 126 2.22 14.59 -0.15
C VAL A 126 2.73 14.53 1.28
N MET A 127 2.83 13.36 1.91
CA MET A 127 3.24 13.26 3.32
C MET A 127 4.66 13.79 3.61
N ALA A 128 5.56 13.73 2.63
CA ALA A 128 6.92 14.29 2.76
C ALA A 128 6.99 15.80 2.48
N ALA A 129 5.89 16.46 2.12
CA ALA A 129 5.89 17.88 1.82
C ALA A 129 5.84 18.72 3.12
N PRO A 130 6.51 19.88 3.17
CA PRO A 130 6.50 20.75 4.35
C PRO A 130 5.16 21.48 4.54
N ASP A 131 4.34 21.58 3.49
CA ASP A 131 3.08 22.33 3.45
C ASP A 131 1.84 21.42 3.57
N VAL A 132 1.98 20.21 4.12
CA VAL A 132 0.87 19.26 4.28
C VAL A 132 -0.24 19.87 5.11
N ARG A 133 -1.46 19.80 4.57
CA ARG A 133 -2.70 20.16 5.25
C ARG A 133 -3.65 18.99 5.28
N THR A 134 -4.34 18.84 6.39
CA THR A 134 -5.37 17.82 6.59
C THR A 134 -6.71 18.49 6.87
N VAL A 135 -7.73 18.10 6.12
CA VAL A 135 -9.09 18.61 6.28
C VAL A 135 -10.05 17.43 6.33
N SER A 136 -10.87 17.38 7.38
CA SER A 136 -11.87 16.34 7.57
C SER A 136 -13.28 16.93 7.63
N ARG A 137 -14.23 16.29 6.96
CA ARG A 137 -15.66 16.63 6.99
C ARG A 137 -16.53 15.38 7.05
N PRO A 138 -17.69 15.43 7.73
CA PRO A 138 -18.69 14.38 7.64
C PRO A 138 -19.13 14.19 6.18
N LEU A 139 -19.31 12.94 5.76
CA LEU A 139 -19.87 12.57 4.46
C LEU A 139 -20.87 11.43 4.68
N ALA A 140 -22.16 11.73 4.50
CA ALA A 140 -23.25 10.85 4.95
C ALA A 140 -23.07 10.46 6.44
N ASN A 141 -22.99 9.17 6.74
CA ASN A 141 -22.77 8.66 8.10
C ASN A 141 -21.28 8.40 8.42
N GLY A 142 -20.39 8.66 7.46
CA GLY A 142 -18.95 8.49 7.60
C GLY A 142 -18.18 9.81 7.62
N THR A 143 -16.87 9.73 7.43
CA THR A 143 -15.98 10.89 7.37
C THR A 143 -15.11 10.84 6.14
N ALA A 144 -15.02 11.96 5.42
CA ALA A 144 -14.06 12.18 4.35
C ALA A 144 -12.91 13.06 4.87
N THR A 145 -11.67 12.59 4.72
CA THR A 145 -10.45 13.30 5.11
C THR A 145 -9.55 13.45 3.90
N VAL A 146 -9.22 14.68 3.53
CA VAL A 146 -8.22 14.96 2.50
C VAL A 146 -6.93 15.42 3.16
N VAL A 147 -5.82 14.76 2.83
CA VAL A 147 -4.46 15.19 3.14
C VAL A 147 -3.85 15.69 1.85
N PHE A 148 -3.44 16.96 1.78
CA PHE A 148 -2.96 17.54 0.52
C PHE A 148 -1.76 18.46 0.73
N SER A 149 -0.99 18.64 -0.33
CA SER A 149 0.08 19.63 -0.45
C SER A 149 -0.18 20.48 -1.70
N ARG A 150 -0.15 21.79 -1.53
CA ARG A 150 -0.32 22.76 -2.61
C ARG A 150 0.93 22.82 -3.47
N ASP A 151 2.10 22.77 -2.84
CA ASP A 151 3.39 22.79 -3.51
C ASP A 151 3.57 21.57 -4.42
N ARG A 152 3.04 20.41 -4.02
CA ARG A 152 3.03 19.19 -4.85
C ARG A 152 1.84 19.10 -5.79
N GLY A 153 0.84 19.97 -5.64
CA GLY A 153 -0.40 19.93 -6.42
C GLY A 153 -1.13 18.59 -6.29
N ALA A 154 -1.02 17.93 -5.14
CA ALA A 154 -1.45 16.55 -4.93
C ALA A 154 -2.11 16.36 -3.57
N GLY A 155 -2.98 15.36 -3.48
CA GLY A 155 -3.64 14.97 -2.24
C GLY A 155 -4.03 13.50 -2.21
N VAL A 156 -4.35 13.04 -1.01
CA VAL A 156 -4.88 11.71 -0.71
C VAL A 156 -6.19 11.92 0.03
N LEU A 157 -7.27 11.38 -0.54
CA LEU A 157 -8.55 11.31 0.13
C LEU A 157 -8.67 9.95 0.81
N VAL A 158 -9.06 9.96 2.08
CA VAL A 158 -9.42 8.80 2.87
C VAL A 158 -10.86 8.95 3.32
N MET A 159 -11.71 7.98 3.00
CA MET A 159 -13.10 7.92 3.45
C MET A 159 -13.26 6.76 4.43
N ASN A 160 -13.73 7.05 5.63
CA ASN A 160 -13.93 6.05 6.68
C ASN A 160 -15.41 5.93 7.00
N ASN A 161 -15.92 4.69 7.02
CA ASN A 161 -17.31 4.37 7.35
C ASN A 161 -18.35 5.11 6.49
N VAL A 162 -18.00 5.52 5.27
CA VAL A 162 -18.95 6.10 4.32
C VAL A 162 -19.74 4.95 3.71
N PRO A 163 -21.08 4.91 3.85
CA PRO A 163 -21.89 3.82 3.31
C PRO A 163 -21.75 3.77 1.78
N PRO A 164 -21.87 2.60 1.14
CA PRO A 164 -21.85 2.50 -0.31
C PRO A 164 -23.02 3.29 -0.93
N PRO A 165 -22.82 3.86 -2.13
CA PRO A 165 -23.89 4.57 -2.83
C PRO A 165 -25.02 3.59 -3.21
N THR A 166 -26.23 4.10 -3.43
CA THR A 166 -27.36 3.24 -3.80
C THR A 166 -27.08 2.50 -5.12
N PRO A 167 -27.59 1.27 -5.31
CA PRO A 167 -27.36 0.53 -6.54
C PRO A 167 -27.74 1.34 -7.79
N GLY A 168 -26.83 1.38 -8.77
CA GLY A 168 -26.99 2.21 -9.98
C GLY A 168 -26.49 3.65 -9.84
N THR A 169 -25.86 4.00 -8.71
CA THR A 169 -25.22 5.30 -8.48
C THR A 169 -23.77 5.16 -8.04
N VAL A 170 -23.01 6.24 -8.17
CA VAL A 170 -21.61 6.37 -7.75
C VAL A 170 -21.42 7.61 -6.90
N TYR A 171 -20.47 7.59 -5.98
CA TYR A 171 -19.94 8.84 -5.44
C TYR A 171 -19.02 9.47 -6.48
N GLN A 172 -19.26 10.74 -6.80
CA GLN A 172 -18.37 11.49 -7.67
C GLN A 172 -17.75 12.65 -6.90
N MET A 173 -16.44 12.80 -7.11
CA MET A 173 -15.66 13.88 -6.54
C MET A 173 -15.48 14.99 -7.56
N TRP A 174 -15.45 16.23 -7.07
CA TRP A 174 -15.32 17.42 -7.89
C TRP A 174 -14.26 18.34 -7.32
N LEU A 175 -13.25 18.67 -8.13
CA LEU A 175 -12.34 19.76 -7.86
C LEU A 175 -12.99 21.07 -8.31
N ILE A 176 -13.23 21.98 -7.37
CA ILE A 176 -13.90 23.26 -7.63
C ILE A 176 -12.86 24.35 -7.76
N ASP A 177 -12.79 25.01 -8.91
CA ASP A 177 -12.01 26.24 -9.12
C ASP A 177 -12.91 27.41 -9.58
N ALA A 178 -12.31 28.52 -9.99
CA ALA A 178 -13.05 29.69 -10.47
C ALA A 178 -13.83 29.45 -11.79
N LYS A 179 -13.49 28.41 -12.56
CA LYS A 179 -14.18 28.02 -13.79
C LYS A 179 -15.34 27.06 -13.53
N GLY A 180 -15.36 26.39 -12.37
CA GLY A 180 -16.43 25.52 -11.93
C GLY A 180 -15.95 24.14 -11.48
N PRO A 181 -16.88 23.19 -11.26
CA PRO A 181 -16.56 21.84 -10.84
C PRO A 181 -15.96 21.01 -11.99
N THR A 182 -14.83 20.35 -11.74
CA THR A 182 -14.22 19.37 -12.65
C THR A 182 -14.18 18.00 -11.99
N SER A 183 -14.57 16.95 -12.71
CA SER A 183 -14.57 15.59 -12.15
C SER A 183 -13.17 15.16 -11.72
N ALA A 184 -13.05 14.74 -10.47
CA ALA A 184 -11.80 14.29 -9.84
C ALA A 184 -11.75 12.76 -9.66
N GLY A 185 -12.77 12.05 -10.14
CA GLY A 185 -12.90 10.59 -10.05
C GLY A 185 -14.26 10.15 -9.51
N THR A 186 -14.60 8.89 -9.75
CA THR A 186 -15.83 8.26 -9.29
C THR A 186 -15.52 7.02 -8.46
N MET A 187 -16.40 6.71 -7.52
CA MET A 187 -16.30 5.55 -6.62
C MET A 187 -17.64 4.83 -6.60
N GLY A 188 -17.65 3.64 -7.19
CA GLY A 188 -18.81 2.76 -7.23
C GLY A 188 -18.89 1.79 -6.05
N THR A 189 -19.97 1.02 -6.03
CA THR A 189 -20.32 0.07 -4.96
C THR A 189 -19.27 -1.02 -4.69
N THR A 190 -18.48 -1.41 -5.70
CA THR A 190 -17.42 -2.43 -5.58
C THR A 190 -16.12 -1.90 -4.94
N ALA A 191 -16.02 -0.59 -4.70
CA ALA A 191 -14.82 0.07 -4.15
C ALA A 191 -14.94 0.45 -2.66
N VAL A 192 -15.97 -0.06 -1.97
CA VAL A 192 -16.31 0.34 -0.60
C VAL A 192 -15.81 -0.74 0.37
N SER A 193 -14.56 -0.58 0.78
CA SER A 193 -13.99 -1.20 1.98
C SER A 193 -14.28 -0.31 3.20
N PRO A 194 -14.06 -0.75 4.45
CA PRO A 194 -14.26 0.08 5.65
C PRO A 194 -13.48 1.40 5.61
N SER A 195 -12.40 1.43 4.82
CA SER A 195 -11.66 2.63 4.43
C SER A 195 -11.39 2.61 2.92
N THR A 196 -11.76 3.67 2.21
CA THR A 196 -11.47 3.85 0.78
C THR A 196 -10.48 4.98 0.59
N THR A 197 -9.38 4.72 -0.12
CA THR A 197 -8.34 5.71 -0.42
C THR A 197 -8.33 6.06 -1.91
N ALA A 198 -8.36 7.35 -2.24
CA ALA A 198 -8.22 7.85 -3.61
C ALA A 198 -7.10 8.89 -3.69
N THR A 199 -6.31 8.84 -4.76
CA THR A 199 -5.28 9.86 -5.01
C THR A 199 -5.84 10.98 -5.88
N LEU A 200 -5.58 12.21 -5.47
CA LEU A 200 -5.92 13.42 -6.19
C LEU A 200 -4.63 13.98 -6.79
N THR A 201 -4.53 13.92 -8.12
CA THR A 201 -3.44 14.57 -8.86
C THR A 201 -3.95 15.85 -9.51
N ASN A 202 -3.07 16.84 -9.68
CA ASN A 202 -3.36 18.10 -10.36
C ASN A 202 -4.41 18.96 -9.65
N LEU A 203 -4.24 19.20 -8.34
CA LEU A 203 -5.10 20.09 -7.56
C LEU A 203 -5.16 21.52 -8.13
N GLY A 204 -4.15 21.93 -8.90
CA GLY A 204 -4.14 23.20 -9.64
C GLY A 204 -4.58 24.40 -8.79
N LYS A 205 -5.54 25.16 -9.32
CA LYS A 205 -6.15 26.33 -8.64
C LYS A 205 -7.43 25.98 -7.88
N SER A 206 -7.74 24.70 -7.72
CA SER A 206 -8.98 24.28 -7.05
C SER A 206 -8.97 24.71 -5.59
N THR A 207 -10.06 25.27 -5.12
CA THR A 207 -10.21 25.81 -3.77
C THR A 207 -10.98 24.86 -2.84
N ALA A 208 -11.68 23.88 -3.41
CA ALA A 208 -12.41 22.89 -2.66
C ALA A 208 -12.51 21.55 -3.41
N LEU A 209 -12.67 20.48 -2.63
CA LEU A 209 -13.08 19.16 -3.09
C LEU A 209 -14.53 18.92 -2.64
N ALA A 210 -15.43 18.66 -3.57
CA ALA A 210 -16.85 18.40 -3.28
C ALA A 210 -17.27 16.99 -3.68
N PHE A 211 -18.36 16.50 -3.08
CA PHE A 211 -18.88 15.15 -3.26
C PHE A 211 -20.36 15.19 -3.65
N THR A 212 -20.75 14.39 -4.64
CA THR A 212 -22.15 14.16 -5.03
C THR A 212 -22.42 12.67 -5.24
N VAL A 213 -23.70 12.30 -5.32
CA VAL A 213 -24.14 10.96 -5.76
C VAL A 213 -24.67 11.09 -7.17
N GLU A 214 -24.02 10.46 -8.13
CA GLU A 214 -24.32 10.59 -9.55
C GLU A 214 -24.84 9.27 -10.11
N PRO A 215 -25.73 9.29 -11.12
CA PRO A 215 -26.25 8.07 -11.72
C PRO A 215 -25.20 7.36 -12.59
N GLY A 216 -25.37 6.05 -12.78
CA GLY A 216 -24.56 5.27 -13.71
C GLY A 216 -23.09 5.22 -13.32
N ALA A 217 -22.20 5.68 -14.21
CA ALA A 217 -20.76 5.72 -13.97
C ALA A 217 -20.25 7.11 -13.52
N GLY A 218 -21.16 8.06 -13.30
CA GLY A 218 -20.86 9.47 -13.05
C GLY A 218 -21.43 10.39 -14.13
N SER A 219 -21.29 11.68 -13.90
CA SER A 219 -21.82 12.77 -14.73
C SER A 219 -20.69 13.69 -15.23
N PRO A 220 -20.89 14.41 -16.34
CA PRO A 220 -19.94 15.43 -16.81
C PRO A 220 -19.95 16.70 -15.96
N GLN A 221 -21.07 16.96 -15.27
CA GLN A 221 -21.26 18.05 -14.30
C GLN A 221 -22.09 17.52 -13.12
N PRO A 222 -22.02 18.14 -11.93
CA PRO A 222 -22.84 17.73 -10.80
C PRO A 222 -24.33 17.76 -11.15
N THR A 223 -25.03 16.63 -11.06
CA THR A 223 -26.49 16.56 -11.28
C THR A 223 -27.28 16.47 -9.98
N SER A 224 -26.60 16.08 -8.89
CA SER A 224 -27.18 15.94 -7.56
C SER A 224 -26.67 16.99 -6.58
N PRO A 225 -27.37 17.22 -5.45
CA PRO A 225 -26.88 18.10 -4.38
C PRO A 225 -25.50 17.70 -3.86
N ILE A 226 -24.70 18.71 -3.51
CA ILE A 226 -23.40 18.52 -2.87
C ILE A 226 -23.61 17.99 -1.46
N LEU A 227 -23.04 16.81 -1.17
CA LEU A 227 -23.11 16.16 0.13
C LEU A 227 -22.11 16.74 1.13
N ALA A 228 -20.91 17.05 0.66
CA ALA A 228 -19.84 17.61 1.47
C ALA A 228 -18.89 18.42 0.61
N THR A 229 -18.27 19.43 1.23
CA THR A 229 -17.24 20.27 0.63
C THR A 229 -16.07 20.39 1.59
N LEU A 230 -14.88 19.99 1.15
CA LEU A 230 -13.63 20.08 1.89
C LEU A 230 -12.80 21.23 1.30
N PRO A 231 -12.53 22.30 2.08
CA PRO A 231 -11.67 23.37 1.59
C PRO A 231 -10.24 22.87 1.34
N LEU A 232 -9.63 23.34 0.27
CA LEU A 232 -8.23 23.09 -0.10
C LEU A 232 -7.35 24.33 0.11
N SER A 233 -7.85 25.37 0.78
CA SER A 233 -7.18 26.65 1.01
C SER A 233 -6.10 26.60 2.07
#